data_AF-A0A448YP74-F1
#
_entry.id   AF-A0A448YP74-F1
#
_cell.length_a   1.000
_cell.length_b   1.000
_cell.length_c   1.000
_cell.angle_alpha   90.00
_cell.angle_beta   90.00
_cell.angle_gamma   90.00
#
_symmetry.space_group_name_H-M   'P 1'
#
loop_
_entity.id
_entity.type
_entity.pdbx_description
1 polymer ?
#
loop_
_entity_poly.entity_id
_entity_poly.type
_entity_poly.pdbx_seq_one_letter_code
_entity_poly.pdbx_strand_id
1 'polypeptide(L)'
;MGFFGWGSSSGKDNTTNKNTSDNTLEVPKDLSDYLEGRESNVDDREFKDFLKRSQSSGTGKNVIEEEEEIRFPQGQKERDMELRNELEDIHIDPASKPTFKSRYSDTESEIYKRENSMKEAVLTNCSEIQYAFMECLRKKSTIERLTSMAKGNDECSMLADFLNSCMKMQKMALVMFDYASLDKVEEFEAAKADVDKCFNGHFKNIEDIEDDKKYMDYTKQLKREREEFYSKFGR
;
A
#
# COMPACT_ATOMS: atom_id res chain seq x y z
N MET A 1 -5.38 -73.91 5.20
CA MET A 1 -4.45 -73.23 6.12
C MET A 1 -5.05 -71.88 6.49
N GLY A 2 -5.13 -71.60 7.80
CA GLY A 2 -4.92 -70.28 8.43
C GLY A 2 -5.81 -69.10 8.02
N PHE A 3 -6.83 -68.83 8.84
CA PHE A 3 -7.37 -67.49 9.09
C PHE A 3 -6.31 -66.58 9.74
N PHE A 4 -6.26 -65.30 9.35
CA PHE A 4 -6.10 -64.16 10.25
C PHE A 4 -6.67 -62.92 9.55
N GLY A 5 -7.64 -62.27 10.19
CA GLY A 5 -8.16 -60.97 9.82
C GLY A 5 -7.75 -59.90 10.82
N TRP A 6 -7.87 -58.65 10.38
CA TRP A 6 -8.18 -57.40 11.09
C TRP A 6 -8.62 -56.46 9.94
N GLY A 7 -9.73 -55.72 9.96
CA GLY A 7 -10.58 -55.28 11.04
C GLY A 7 -10.83 -53.77 10.92
N SER A 8 -11.98 -53.40 10.31
CA SER A 8 -12.83 -52.23 10.66
C SER A 8 -12.33 -50.82 10.30
N SER A 9 -13.13 -49.79 9.99
CA SER A 9 -14.58 -49.56 9.87
C SER A 9 -14.74 -48.25 9.07
N SER A 10 -15.73 -48.14 8.17
CA SER A 10 -16.15 -46.85 7.59
C SER A 10 -17.66 -46.74 7.79
N GLY A 11 -18.03 -45.89 8.75
CA GLY A 11 -19.39 -45.56 9.10
C GLY A 11 -20.04 -44.68 8.03
N LYS A 12 -21.34 -44.88 7.85
CA LYS A 12 -22.23 -44.16 6.96
C LYS A 12 -22.55 -42.78 7.55
N ASP A 13 -22.37 -41.73 6.75
CA ASP A 13 -22.96 -40.42 7.03
C ASP A 13 -24.39 -40.38 6.50
N ASN A 14 -25.31 -40.06 7.41
CA ASN A 14 -26.71 -39.85 7.16
C ASN A 14 -26.96 -38.34 7.09
N THR A 15 -27.54 -37.92 5.98
CA THR A 15 -27.93 -36.53 5.68
C THR A 15 -28.96 -36.04 6.70
N THR A 16 -28.76 -34.88 7.31
CA THR A 16 -29.88 -34.07 7.80
C THR A 16 -29.61 -32.60 7.51
N ASN A 17 -30.41 -32.11 6.59
CA ASN A 17 -30.49 -30.73 6.14
C ASN A 17 -31.20 -29.91 7.23
N LYS A 18 -30.58 -28.84 7.73
CA LYS A 18 -31.29 -27.81 8.50
C LYS A 18 -30.69 -26.44 8.20
N ASN A 19 -31.28 -25.79 7.20
CA ASN A 19 -31.19 -24.35 7.02
C ASN A 19 -31.84 -23.67 8.22
N THR A 20 -31.06 -22.97 9.03
CA THR A 20 -31.55 -21.82 9.79
C THR A 20 -30.38 -20.85 9.98
N SER A 21 -30.62 -19.62 9.57
CA SER A 21 -29.76 -18.44 9.61
C SER A 21 -29.09 -18.20 10.95
N ASP A 22 -27.76 -18.16 10.95
CA ASP A 22 -26.95 -17.33 11.83
C ASP A 22 -25.62 -17.02 11.12
N ASN A 23 -25.60 -15.95 10.33
CA ASN A 23 -24.36 -15.36 9.83
C ASN A 23 -23.77 -14.48 10.94
N THR A 24 -23.34 -15.10 12.04
CA THR A 24 -22.31 -14.49 12.89
C THR A 24 -20.98 -14.66 12.18
N LEU A 25 -20.51 -13.57 11.57
CA LEU A 25 -19.15 -13.43 11.08
C LEU A 25 -18.19 -13.68 12.25
N GLU A 26 -17.49 -14.82 12.24
CA GLU A 26 -16.36 -15.03 13.14
C GLU A 26 -15.25 -14.06 12.74
N VAL A 27 -15.10 -13.00 13.54
CA VAL A 27 -14.00 -12.05 13.43
C VAL A 27 -12.71 -12.79 13.83
N PRO A 28 -11.63 -12.74 13.03
CA PRO A 28 -10.34 -13.34 13.40
C PRO A 28 -9.86 -12.81 14.75
N LYS A 29 -9.36 -13.69 15.63
CA LYS A 29 -8.88 -13.35 16.98
C LYS A 29 -7.91 -12.16 17.01
N ASP A 30 -7.04 -12.07 16.02
CA ASP A 30 -6.07 -10.98 15.91
C ASP A 30 -6.73 -9.60 15.75
N LEU A 31 -7.95 -9.56 15.21
CA LEU A 31 -8.74 -8.35 15.05
C LEU A 31 -9.57 -8.02 16.31
N SER A 32 -10.06 -9.03 17.04
CA SER A 32 -10.75 -8.81 18.32
C SER A 32 -9.79 -8.27 19.37
N ASP A 33 -8.59 -8.85 19.43
CA ASP A 33 -7.56 -8.47 20.40
C ASP A 33 -7.03 -7.04 20.11
N TYR A 34 -7.02 -6.64 18.84
CA TYR A 34 -6.66 -5.27 18.42
C TYR A 34 -7.74 -4.23 18.74
N LEU A 35 -9.02 -4.64 18.78
CA LEU A 35 -10.15 -3.78 19.10
C LEU A 35 -10.37 -3.63 20.62
N GLU A 36 -10.10 -4.67 21.42
CA GLU A 36 -10.17 -4.59 22.89
C GLU A 36 -9.03 -3.75 23.49
N GLY A 37 -7.89 -3.63 22.79
CA GLY A 37 -6.72 -2.89 23.25
C GLY A 37 -6.74 -1.37 23.02
N ARG A 38 -7.78 -0.81 22.38
CA ARG A 38 -7.91 0.63 22.12
C ARG A 38 -9.23 1.16 22.64
N GLU A 39 -9.17 2.00 23.68
CA GLU A 39 -10.28 2.91 23.99
C GLU A 39 -10.52 3.84 22.77
N SER A 40 -11.54 3.51 21.98
CA SER A 40 -11.94 4.29 20.81
C SER A 40 -12.80 5.49 21.24
N ASN A 41 -12.27 6.70 21.03
CA ASN A 41 -13.07 7.94 21.05
C ASN A 41 -13.87 8.14 19.75
N VAL A 42 -14.51 7.08 19.25
CA VAL A 42 -15.40 7.13 18.09
C VAL A 42 -16.69 6.45 18.48
N ASP A 43 -17.80 7.21 18.51
CA ASP A 43 -19.10 6.75 18.98
C ASP A 43 -19.63 5.64 18.05
N ASP A 44 -19.83 4.44 18.61
CA ASP A 44 -20.25 3.20 17.92
C ASP A 44 -21.53 3.35 17.08
N ARG A 45 -22.29 4.41 17.36
CA ARG A 45 -23.53 4.73 16.67
C ARG A 45 -23.31 5.21 15.24
N GLU A 46 -22.30 6.04 14.98
CA GLU A 46 -22.03 6.59 13.64
C GLU A 46 -21.44 5.52 12.71
N PHE A 47 -20.62 4.64 13.25
CA PHE A 47 -20.01 3.55 12.50
C PHE A 47 -21.04 2.51 12.03
N LYS A 48 -22.03 2.19 12.88
CA LYS A 48 -23.13 1.28 12.52
C LYS A 48 -24.06 1.85 11.43
N ASP A 49 -24.30 3.16 11.44
CA ASP A 49 -25.10 3.81 10.40
C ASP A 49 -24.37 3.88 9.05
N PHE A 50 -23.04 4.00 9.07
CA PHE A 50 -22.22 3.91 7.85
C PHE A 50 -22.28 2.52 7.21
N LEU A 51 -22.17 1.46 8.02
CA LEU A 51 -22.25 0.08 7.52
C LEU A 51 -23.63 -0.24 6.92
N LYS A 52 -24.72 0.24 7.53
CA LYS A 52 -26.07 0.06 6.99
C LYS A 52 -26.29 0.76 5.64
N ARG A 53 -25.72 1.96 5.45
CA ARG A 53 -25.81 2.68 4.16
C ARG A 53 -25.05 1.99 3.04
N SER A 54 -23.95 1.29 3.34
CA SER A 54 -23.15 0.59 2.34
C SER A 54 -23.79 -0.70 1.81
N GLN A 55 -24.70 -1.33 2.58
CA GLN A 55 -25.32 -2.61 2.22
C GLN A 55 -26.68 -2.46 1.49
N SER A 56 -27.29 -1.28 1.46
CA SER A 56 -28.58 -1.05 0.78
C SER A 56 -28.46 -0.76 -0.72
N SER A 57 -27.24 -0.70 -1.28
CA SER A 57 -27.00 -0.43 -2.70
C SER A 57 -26.39 -1.65 -3.39
N GLY A 58 -27.21 -2.67 -3.67
CA GLY A 58 -26.80 -3.69 -4.65
C GLY A 58 -27.52 -5.03 -4.56
N THR A 59 -28.63 -5.18 -5.31
CA THR A 59 -29.09 -6.48 -5.80
C THR A 59 -29.93 -6.33 -7.09
N GLY A 60 -29.50 -6.98 -8.19
CA GLY A 60 -30.45 -7.59 -9.14
C GLY A 60 -30.29 -7.38 -10.67
N LYS A 61 -29.42 -8.16 -11.31
CA LYS A 61 -29.56 -8.94 -12.58
C LYS A 61 -30.11 -8.34 -13.91
N ASN A 62 -29.24 -8.46 -14.93
CA ASN A 62 -29.37 -8.94 -16.33
C ASN A 62 -30.21 -8.20 -17.42
N VAL A 63 -29.56 -8.07 -18.60
CA VAL A 63 -30.01 -8.14 -20.02
C VAL A 63 -29.90 -6.85 -20.88
N ILE A 64 -28.91 -6.89 -21.79
CA ILE A 64 -28.76 -6.41 -23.20
C ILE A 64 -28.84 -4.89 -23.56
N GLU A 65 -27.83 -4.52 -24.36
CA GLU A 65 -27.56 -3.34 -25.21
C GLU A 65 -28.66 -2.31 -25.46
N GLU A 66 -28.36 -1.02 -25.20
CA GLU A 66 -28.45 0.10 -26.15
C GLU A 66 -27.82 1.37 -25.53
N GLU A 67 -27.09 2.16 -26.33
CA GLU A 67 -26.61 3.49 -25.97
C GLU A 67 -27.80 4.44 -25.76
N GLU A 68 -27.92 5.09 -24.59
CA GLU A 68 -28.61 6.38 -24.50
C GLU A 68 -28.23 7.19 -23.24
N GLU A 69 -28.17 8.50 -23.42
CA GLU A 69 -27.77 9.53 -22.45
C GLU A 69 -28.49 9.45 -21.11
N ILE A 70 -27.74 9.51 -20.01
CA ILE A 70 -28.33 9.69 -18.67
C ILE A 70 -28.69 11.16 -18.45
N ARG A 71 -29.97 11.47 -18.66
CA ARG A 71 -30.69 12.63 -18.10
C ARG A 71 -30.86 12.47 -16.58
N PHE A 72 -30.55 13.53 -15.83
CA PHE A 72 -30.84 13.66 -14.40
C PHE A 72 -32.36 13.85 -14.15
N PRO A 73 -33.00 13.12 -13.20
CA PRO A 73 -34.33 13.47 -12.71
C PRO A 73 -34.27 14.60 -11.66
N GLN A 74 -35.03 15.66 -11.92
CA GLN A 74 -35.32 16.77 -11.00
C GLN A 74 -36.20 16.29 -9.84
N GLY A 75 -35.85 16.64 -8.59
CA GLY A 75 -36.75 16.41 -7.45
C GLY A 75 -36.16 16.48 -6.03
N GLN A 76 -35.18 17.34 -5.74
CA GLN A 76 -34.65 17.53 -4.37
C GLN A 76 -34.39 19.01 -4.04
N LYS A 77 -35.29 19.92 -4.42
CA LYS A 77 -35.16 21.36 -4.11
C LYS A 77 -35.96 21.86 -2.90
N GLU A 78 -36.71 21.01 -2.22
CA GLU A 78 -37.62 21.46 -1.15
C GLU A 78 -37.17 21.11 0.28
N ARG A 79 -36.07 20.38 0.48
CA ARG A 79 -35.53 20.09 1.84
C ARG A 79 -34.29 20.91 2.24
N ASP A 80 -33.71 21.67 1.33
CA ASP A 80 -32.53 22.52 1.61
C ASP A 80 -32.88 23.95 2.09
N MET A 81 -34.18 24.32 2.11
CA MET A 81 -34.60 25.68 2.44
C MET A 81 -34.94 25.88 3.93
N GLU A 82 -35.28 24.84 4.68
CA GLU A 82 -35.58 24.95 6.12
C GLU A 82 -34.32 24.96 7.01
N LEU A 83 -33.22 24.31 6.61
CA LEU A 83 -31.97 24.32 7.38
C LEU A 83 -31.16 25.62 7.25
N ARG A 84 -31.56 26.52 6.33
CA ARG A 84 -30.89 27.81 6.11
C ARG A 84 -31.40 28.95 7.00
N ASN A 85 -32.60 28.82 7.57
CA ASN A 85 -33.19 29.89 8.40
C ASN A 85 -32.88 29.79 9.90
N GLU A 86 -32.27 28.69 10.38
CA GLU A 86 -31.82 28.56 11.78
C GLU A 86 -30.33 28.95 11.99
N LEU A 87 -29.61 29.36 10.94
CA LEU A 87 -28.22 29.85 11.05
C LEU A 87 -28.07 31.38 11.05
N GLU A 88 -29.17 32.14 10.97
CA GLU A 88 -29.12 33.61 10.89
C GLU A 88 -29.11 34.33 12.27
N ASP A 89 -29.06 33.60 13.39
CA ASP A 89 -29.10 34.20 14.74
C ASP A 89 -27.80 34.04 15.55
N ILE A 90 -26.64 33.98 14.87
CA ILE A 90 -25.34 34.17 15.51
C ILE A 90 -24.79 35.54 15.11
N HIS A 91 -25.10 36.55 15.94
CA HIS A 91 -24.41 37.84 15.92
C HIS A 91 -22.92 37.64 16.24
N ILE A 92 -22.08 37.60 15.22
CA ILE A 92 -20.62 37.65 15.35
C ILE A 92 -20.17 39.07 15.01
N ASP A 93 -19.60 39.77 15.99
CA ASP A 93 -18.98 41.08 15.81
C ASP A 93 -18.00 41.09 14.61
N PRO A 94 -18.09 42.05 13.68
CA PRO A 94 -17.26 42.09 12.47
C PRO A 94 -15.78 42.47 12.71
N ALA A 95 -15.32 42.51 13.97
CA ALA A 95 -13.99 42.97 14.36
C ALA A 95 -12.97 41.84 14.65
N SER A 96 -13.32 40.57 14.46
CA SER A 96 -12.32 39.50 14.54
C SER A 96 -12.43 38.54 13.36
N LYS A 97 -11.73 38.86 12.27
CA LYS A 97 -11.37 37.83 11.29
C LYS A 97 -10.45 36.85 12.01
N PRO A 98 -10.80 35.56 12.17
CA PRO A 98 -9.81 34.58 12.57
C PRO A 98 -8.81 34.49 11.42
N THR A 99 -7.67 35.13 11.58
CA THR A 99 -6.50 34.92 10.73
C THR A 99 -5.96 33.54 11.05
N PHE A 100 -6.62 32.50 10.56
CA PHE A 100 -5.99 31.20 10.38
C PHE A 100 -4.99 31.31 9.22
N LYS A 101 -3.93 32.11 9.43
CA LYS A 101 -2.71 31.96 8.67
C LYS A 101 -2.08 30.69 9.19
N SER A 102 -2.29 29.59 8.46
CA SER A 102 -1.40 28.45 8.49
C SER A 102 0.04 29.01 8.49
N ARG A 103 0.74 28.84 9.61
CA ARG A 103 2.14 29.23 9.81
C ARG A 103 3.10 28.24 9.14
N TYR A 104 2.70 27.58 8.06
CA TYR A 104 3.66 26.86 7.22
C TYR A 104 4.41 27.88 6.38
N SER A 105 5.52 28.40 6.92
CA SER A 105 6.60 28.82 6.03
C SER A 105 7.23 27.54 5.53
N ASP A 106 6.72 26.99 4.43
CA ASP A 106 7.33 25.83 3.78
C ASP A 106 8.77 26.23 3.40
N THR A 107 9.73 25.76 4.18
CA THR A 107 11.14 25.90 3.82
C THR A 107 11.43 25.02 2.60
N GLU A 108 12.43 25.40 1.78
CA GLU A 108 12.78 24.64 0.57
C GLU A 108 13.04 23.15 0.89
N SER A 109 13.64 22.85 2.04
CA SER A 109 13.87 21.49 2.50
C SER A 109 12.59 20.74 2.88
N GLU A 110 11.58 21.41 3.44
CA GLU A 110 10.28 20.79 3.77
C GLU A 110 9.48 20.45 2.51
N ILE A 111 9.50 21.34 1.50
CA ILE A 111 8.91 21.05 0.19
C ILE A 111 9.62 19.86 -0.44
N TYR A 112 10.95 19.92 -0.48
CA TYR A 112 11.78 18.88 -1.05
C TYR A 112 11.55 17.53 -0.36
N LYS A 113 11.47 17.49 0.97
CA LYS A 113 11.22 16.26 1.75
C LYS A 113 9.84 15.65 1.47
N ARG A 114 8.84 16.47 1.17
CA ARG A 114 7.49 16.02 0.80
C ARG A 114 7.49 15.40 -0.59
N GLU A 115 8.18 16.02 -1.54
CA GLU A 115 8.30 15.55 -2.92
C GLU A 115 9.22 14.32 -3.02
N ASN A 116 10.33 14.32 -2.29
CA ASN A 116 11.33 13.26 -2.26
C ASN A 116 11.20 12.46 -0.96
N SER A 117 9.99 11.98 -0.67
CA SER A 117 9.80 11.04 0.43
C SER A 117 10.67 9.80 0.24
N MET A 118 10.93 9.03 1.31
CA MET A 118 11.68 7.78 1.21
C MET A 118 11.10 6.84 0.13
N LYS A 119 9.76 6.79 -0.01
CA LYS A 119 9.11 6.00 -1.05
C LYS A 119 9.51 6.49 -2.44
N GLU A 120 9.52 7.80 -2.65
CA GLU A 120 9.88 8.39 -3.95
C GLU A 120 11.36 8.21 -4.26
N ALA A 121 12.24 8.35 -3.27
CA ALA A 121 13.66 8.07 -3.40
C ALA A 121 13.93 6.63 -3.84
N VAL A 122 13.24 5.66 -3.22
CA VAL A 122 13.32 4.24 -3.61
C VAL A 122 12.83 4.03 -5.05
N LEU A 123 11.69 4.62 -5.41
CA LEU A 123 11.13 4.50 -6.76
C LEU A 123 12.08 5.09 -7.81
N THR A 124 12.67 6.25 -7.50
CA THR A 124 13.64 6.92 -8.38
C THR A 124 14.85 6.03 -8.64
N ASN A 125 15.46 5.47 -7.58
CA ASN A 125 16.64 4.61 -7.71
C ASN A 125 16.33 3.28 -8.45
N CYS A 126 15.13 2.73 -8.30
CA CYS A 126 14.73 1.51 -9.01
C CYS A 126 14.05 1.74 -10.37
N SER A 127 14.00 2.99 -10.85
CA SER A 127 13.20 3.38 -12.02
C SER A 127 13.69 2.72 -13.32
N GLU A 128 14.99 2.49 -13.49
CA GLU A 128 15.54 1.80 -14.66
C GLU A 128 15.07 0.34 -14.73
N ILE A 129 15.06 -0.36 -13.59
CA ILE A 129 14.58 -1.74 -13.49
C ILE A 129 13.07 -1.78 -13.71
N GLN A 130 12.34 -0.81 -13.16
CA GLN A 130 10.90 -0.66 -13.38
C GLN A 130 10.60 -0.47 -14.87
N TYR A 131 11.37 0.38 -15.55
CA TYR A 131 11.23 0.59 -16.98
C TYR A 131 11.50 -0.70 -17.77
N ALA A 132 12.60 -1.40 -17.49
CA ALA A 132 12.94 -2.66 -18.13
C ALA A 132 11.85 -3.73 -17.94
N PHE A 133 11.29 -3.83 -16.73
CA PHE A 133 10.17 -4.72 -16.43
C PHE A 133 8.92 -4.37 -17.26
N MET A 134 8.55 -3.09 -17.32
CA MET A 134 7.39 -2.62 -18.09
C MET A 134 7.58 -2.85 -19.60
N GLU A 135 8.80 -2.64 -20.12
CA GLU A 135 9.14 -2.97 -21.50
C GLU A 135 9.02 -4.46 -21.79
N CYS A 136 9.47 -5.31 -20.86
CA CYS A 136 9.35 -6.77 -20.96
C CYS A 136 7.87 -7.18 -21.05
N LEU A 137 7.02 -6.64 -20.16
CA LEU A 137 5.58 -6.88 -20.20
C LEU A 137 4.96 -6.42 -21.53
N ARG A 138 5.40 -5.27 -22.07
CA ARG A 138 4.87 -4.73 -23.33
C ARG A 138 5.05 -5.69 -24.50
N LYS A 139 6.14 -6.46 -24.52
CA LYS A 139 6.46 -7.44 -25.57
C LYS A 139 5.64 -8.72 -25.48
N LYS A 140 5.10 -9.07 -24.30
CA LYS A 140 4.27 -10.25 -24.09
C LYS A 140 2.81 -10.02 -24.49
N SER A 141 2.20 -11.03 -25.11
CA SER A 141 0.75 -11.05 -25.36
C SER A 141 -0.05 -11.10 -24.05
N THR A 142 -1.32 -10.68 -24.06
CA THR A 142 -2.17 -10.66 -22.86
C THR A 142 -2.32 -12.04 -22.21
N ILE A 143 -2.31 -13.11 -23.01
CA ILE A 143 -2.39 -14.51 -22.55
C ILE A 143 -1.06 -14.94 -21.93
N GLU A 144 0.07 -14.58 -22.53
CA GLU A 144 1.39 -14.83 -21.94
C GLU A 144 1.60 -14.05 -20.65
N ARG A 145 1.09 -12.82 -20.53
CA ARG A 145 1.13 -12.08 -19.24
C ARG A 145 0.41 -12.83 -18.12
N LEU A 146 -0.78 -13.38 -18.41
CA LEU A 146 -1.58 -14.12 -17.43
C LEU A 146 -0.95 -15.48 -17.05
N THR A 147 -0.27 -16.14 -17.98
CA THR A 147 0.33 -17.47 -17.77
C THR A 147 1.80 -17.41 -17.31
N SER A 148 2.52 -16.32 -17.60
CA SER A 148 3.90 -16.08 -17.13
C SER A 148 4.02 -16.03 -15.62
N MET A 149 2.96 -15.58 -14.94
CA MET A 149 2.92 -15.57 -13.47
C MET A 149 2.89 -17.00 -12.86
N ALA A 150 2.63 -18.04 -13.66
CA ALA A 150 2.58 -19.42 -13.20
C ALA A 150 3.88 -20.22 -13.48
N LYS A 151 4.79 -19.71 -14.32
CA LYS A 151 6.10 -20.33 -14.59
C LYS A 151 7.21 -19.33 -14.25
N GLY A 152 7.66 -19.39 -13.00
CA GLY A 152 8.61 -18.43 -12.40
C GLY A 152 10.05 -18.52 -12.88
N ASN A 153 10.30 -18.65 -14.18
CA ASN A 153 11.66 -18.58 -14.73
C ASN A 153 11.72 -17.90 -16.10
N ASP A 154 10.82 -16.95 -16.34
CA ASP A 154 10.87 -16.11 -17.52
C ASP A 154 11.49 -14.74 -17.22
N GLU A 155 12.01 -14.10 -18.26
CA GLU A 155 12.77 -12.84 -18.17
C GLU A 155 11.99 -11.72 -17.44
N CYS A 156 10.67 -11.63 -17.64
CA CYS A 156 9.88 -10.62 -16.95
C CYS A 156 9.65 -10.97 -15.48
N SER A 157 9.52 -12.26 -15.14
CA SER A 157 9.45 -12.70 -13.74
C SER A 157 10.75 -12.36 -13.01
N MET A 158 11.91 -12.65 -13.61
CA MET A 158 13.22 -12.30 -13.03
C MET A 158 13.37 -10.78 -12.86
N LEU A 159 12.91 -9.98 -13.82
CA LEU A 159 12.89 -8.51 -13.70
C LEU A 159 11.93 -8.04 -12.60
N ALA A 160 10.78 -8.69 -12.40
CA ALA A 160 9.86 -8.38 -11.32
C ALA A 160 10.49 -8.68 -9.95
N ASP A 161 11.14 -9.83 -9.81
CA ASP A 161 11.82 -10.23 -8.58
C ASP A 161 13.02 -9.32 -8.29
N PHE A 162 13.76 -8.94 -9.33
CA PHE A 162 14.85 -7.98 -9.22
C PHE A 162 14.35 -6.57 -8.84
N LEU A 163 13.24 -6.11 -9.42
CA LEU A 163 12.61 -4.83 -9.04
C LEU A 163 12.17 -4.83 -7.58
N ASN A 164 11.50 -5.90 -7.13
CA ASN A 164 11.05 -6.03 -5.75
C ASN A 164 12.25 -6.04 -4.78
N SER A 165 13.32 -6.73 -5.16
CA SER A 165 14.56 -6.78 -4.38
C SER A 165 15.26 -5.43 -4.34
N CYS A 166 15.33 -4.71 -5.47
CA CYS A 166 15.80 -3.32 -5.52
C CYS A 166 15.02 -2.45 -4.53
N MET A 167 13.68 -2.44 -4.61
CA MET A 167 12.87 -1.61 -3.73
C MET A 167 13.10 -1.91 -2.25
N LYS A 168 13.22 -3.20 -1.89
CA LYS A 168 13.48 -3.63 -0.51
C LYS A 168 14.85 -3.19 -0.02
N MET A 169 15.89 -3.37 -0.84
CA MET A 169 17.27 -3.04 -0.49
C MET A 169 17.50 -1.53 -0.42
N GLN A 170 17.00 -0.79 -1.40
CA GLN A 170 17.04 0.68 -1.42
C GLN A 170 16.36 1.27 -0.19
N LYS A 171 15.18 0.74 0.19
CA LYS A 171 14.49 1.16 1.42
C LYS A 171 15.33 0.91 2.67
N MET A 172 15.92 -0.28 2.81
CA MET A 172 16.77 -0.63 3.95
C MET A 172 17.99 0.30 4.03
N ALA A 173 18.63 0.55 2.89
CA ALA A 173 19.80 1.39 2.81
C ALA A 173 19.49 2.85 3.15
N LEU A 174 18.39 3.42 2.65
CA LEU A 174 17.97 4.78 3.02
C LEU A 174 17.60 4.89 4.51
N VAL A 175 17.06 3.83 5.12
CA VAL A 175 16.89 3.77 6.58
C VAL A 175 18.24 3.81 7.30
N MET A 176 19.27 3.12 6.81
CA MET A 176 20.62 3.17 7.39
C MET A 176 21.24 4.57 7.34
N PHE A 177 20.89 5.39 6.36
CA PHE A 177 21.35 6.78 6.23
C PHE A 177 20.49 7.76 7.05
N ASP A 178 19.54 7.27 7.84
CA ASP A 178 18.54 8.05 8.57
C ASP A 178 17.79 9.04 7.67
N TYR A 179 17.48 8.64 6.43
CA TYR A 179 16.98 9.53 5.37
C TYR A 179 15.80 10.41 5.80
N ALA A 180 14.85 9.85 6.56
CA ALA A 180 13.67 10.58 7.05
C ALA A 180 14.00 11.71 8.04
N SER A 181 15.19 11.68 8.65
CA SER A 181 15.67 12.68 9.60
C SER A 181 16.58 13.73 8.96
N LEU A 182 16.88 13.64 7.67
CA LEU A 182 17.69 14.65 6.97
C LEU A 182 16.90 15.96 6.85
N ASP A 183 17.64 17.06 6.79
CA ASP A 183 17.08 18.42 6.86
C ASP A 183 17.55 19.30 5.70
N LYS A 184 18.63 18.93 4.99
CA LYS A 184 19.12 19.69 3.83
C LYS A 184 18.92 18.90 2.54
N VAL A 185 18.55 19.61 1.47
CA VAL A 185 18.41 19.03 0.12
C VAL A 185 19.67 18.28 -0.32
N GLU A 186 20.85 18.85 -0.07
CA GLU A 186 22.14 18.24 -0.39
C GLU A 186 22.36 16.90 0.33
N GLU A 187 21.89 16.76 1.57
CA GLU A 187 21.99 15.53 2.33
C GLU A 187 21.08 14.45 1.71
N PHE A 188 19.85 14.81 1.34
CA PHE A 188 18.93 13.89 0.68
C PHE A 188 19.46 13.40 -0.67
N GLU A 189 19.98 14.29 -1.51
CA GLU A 189 20.51 13.91 -2.82
C GLU A 189 21.78 13.07 -2.69
N ALA A 190 22.68 13.42 -1.77
CA ALA A 190 23.88 12.63 -1.52
C ALA A 190 23.51 11.21 -1.02
N ALA A 191 22.60 11.09 -0.06
CA ALA A 191 22.17 9.78 0.43
C ALA A 191 21.52 8.94 -0.68
N LYS A 192 20.65 9.54 -1.51
CA LYS A 192 20.06 8.86 -2.68
C LYS A 192 21.14 8.34 -3.63
N ALA A 193 22.09 9.19 -3.99
CA ALA A 193 23.15 8.88 -4.94
C ALA A 193 24.11 7.80 -4.41
N ASP A 194 24.53 7.89 -3.15
CA ASP A 194 25.45 6.93 -2.54
C ASP A 194 24.82 5.55 -2.41
N VAL A 195 23.55 5.49 -2.00
CA VAL A 195 22.79 4.23 -1.93
C VAL A 195 22.60 3.63 -3.33
N ASP A 196 22.22 4.43 -4.31
CA ASP A 196 22.01 3.96 -5.68
C ASP A 196 23.30 3.40 -6.29
N LYS A 197 24.39 4.15 -6.16
CA LYS A 197 25.74 3.75 -6.59
C LYS A 197 26.17 2.43 -5.95
N CYS A 198 25.93 2.24 -4.64
CA CYS A 198 26.24 0.97 -3.98
C CYS A 198 25.48 -0.19 -4.59
N PHE A 199 24.18 -0.02 -4.81
CA PHE A 199 23.32 -1.08 -5.35
C PHE A 199 23.74 -1.43 -6.77
N ASN A 200 23.81 -0.44 -7.65
CA ASN A 200 24.16 -0.61 -9.06
C ASN A 200 25.61 -1.07 -9.27
N GLY A 201 26.50 -0.85 -8.29
CA GLY A 201 27.86 -1.38 -8.30
C GLY A 201 27.96 -2.89 -8.07
N HIS A 202 26.99 -3.49 -7.37
CA HIS A 202 27.04 -4.91 -6.99
C HIS A 202 26.04 -5.79 -7.73
N PHE A 203 24.85 -5.26 -8.04
CA PHE A 203 23.75 -6.05 -8.54
C PHE A 203 23.31 -5.57 -9.92
N LYS A 204 23.24 -6.51 -10.88
CA LYS A 204 22.71 -6.29 -12.24
C LYS A 204 21.44 -7.10 -12.51
N ASN A 205 21.22 -8.15 -11.75
CA ASN A 205 20.07 -9.05 -11.86
C ASN A 205 19.76 -9.70 -10.49
N ILE A 206 18.73 -10.54 -10.45
CA ILE A 206 18.31 -11.24 -9.23
C ILE A 206 19.36 -12.24 -8.73
N GLU A 207 20.06 -12.93 -9.62
CA GLU A 207 21.09 -13.91 -9.27
C GLU A 207 22.25 -13.25 -8.50
N ASP A 208 22.60 -12.01 -8.85
CA ASP A 208 23.61 -11.25 -8.13
C ASP A 208 23.22 -10.93 -6.68
N ILE A 209 21.92 -10.78 -6.42
CA ILE A 209 21.40 -10.53 -5.06
C ILE A 209 21.39 -11.82 -4.25
N GLU A 210 21.13 -12.95 -4.89
CA GLU A 210 21.16 -14.29 -4.27
C GLU A 210 22.58 -14.79 -4.00
N ASP A 211 23.60 -14.20 -4.62
CA ASP A 211 25.00 -14.44 -4.31
C ASP A 211 25.37 -13.82 -2.94
N ASP A 212 25.48 -14.69 -1.93
CA ASP A 212 25.87 -14.33 -0.55
C ASP A 212 27.13 -13.47 -0.49
N LYS A 213 28.13 -13.73 -1.35
CA LYS A 213 29.38 -12.97 -1.33
C LYS A 213 29.15 -11.55 -1.83
N LYS A 214 28.43 -11.39 -2.95
CA LYS A 214 28.07 -10.06 -3.47
C LYS A 214 27.21 -9.28 -2.50
N TYR A 215 26.24 -9.95 -1.87
CA TYR A 215 25.41 -9.34 -0.84
C TYR A 215 26.24 -8.86 0.36
N MET A 216 27.17 -9.69 0.83
CA MET A 216 28.07 -9.33 1.93
C MET A 216 29.01 -8.18 1.56
N ASP A 217 29.51 -8.13 0.33
CA ASP A 217 30.36 -7.03 -0.12
C ASP A 217 29.57 -5.72 -0.28
N TYR A 218 28.34 -5.79 -0.79
CA TYR A 218 27.40 -4.67 -0.82
C TYR A 218 27.17 -4.09 0.58
N THR A 219 26.84 -4.93 1.56
CA THR A 219 26.56 -4.45 2.92
C THR A 219 27.78 -3.82 3.60
N LYS A 220 28.99 -4.31 3.32
CA LYS A 220 30.24 -3.68 3.79
C LYS A 220 30.44 -2.32 3.14
N GLN A 221 30.28 -2.23 1.81
CA GLN A 221 30.42 -0.95 1.13
C GLN A 221 29.39 0.05 1.62
N LEU A 222 28.12 -0.35 1.76
CA LEU A 222 27.06 0.52 2.23
C LEU A 222 27.35 1.10 3.63
N LYS A 223 27.92 0.29 4.54
CA LYS A 223 28.37 0.78 5.85
C LYS A 223 29.47 1.83 5.72
N ARG A 224 30.45 1.60 4.85
CA ARG A 224 31.54 2.56 4.61
C ARG A 224 31.01 3.88 4.03
N GLU A 225 30.17 3.83 3.00
CA GLU A 225 29.60 5.07 2.43
C GLU A 225 28.72 5.82 3.45
N ARG A 226 28.00 5.11 4.32
CA ARG A 226 27.26 5.74 5.44
C ARG A 226 28.19 6.48 6.39
N GLU A 227 29.31 5.86 6.80
CA GLU A 227 30.30 6.50 7.68
C GLU A 227 30.94 7.73 7.02
N GLU A 228 31.26 7.65 5.73
CA GLU A 228 31.75 8.78 4.94
C GLU A 228 30.69 9.90 4.84
N PHE A 229 29.43 9.54 4.61
CA PHE A 229 28.30 10.46 4.58
C PHE A 229 28.15 11.22 5.91
N TYR A 230 28.15 10.51 7.04
CA TYR A 230 28.06 11.15 8.36
C TYR A 230 29.27 12.02 8.67
N SER A 231 30.48 11.58 8.31
CA SER A 231 31.67 12.40 8.44
C SER A 231 31.60 13.68 7.61
N LYS A 232 30.98 13.64 6.42
CA LYS A 232 30.85 14.78 5.52
C LYS A 232 29.82 15.80 6.03
N PHE A 233 28.69 15.34 6.56
CA PHE A 233 27.59 16.21 6.97
C PHE A 233 27.54 16.50 8.47
N GLY A 234 28.48 15.95 9.25
CA GLY A 234 28.62 16.20 10.69
C GLY A 234 27.53 15.55 11.52
N ARG A 235 27.17 14.30 11.19
CA ARG A 235 26.17 13.50 11.90
C ARG A 235 26.80 12.40 12.75
#